data_AF-A0A1V6BZ57-F1
#
_entry.id   AF-A0A1V6BZ57-F1
#
_cell.length_a   1.000
_cell.length_b   1.000
_cell.length_c   1.000
_cell.angle_alpha   90.00
_cell.angle_beta   90.00
_cell.angle_gamma   90.00
#
_symmetry.space_group_name_H-M   'P 1'
#
loop_
_entity.id
_entity.type
_entity.pdbx_description
1 polymer ?
#
loop_
_entity_poly.entity_id
_entity_poly.type
_entity_poly.pdbx_seq_one_letter_code
_entity_poly.pdbx_strand_id
1 'polypeptide(L)'
;MNDITGEKRSIYPSNLLAPEDLGRIIIEEQYDYTSLETDDQALALYNTEKCVDLKYSLDALFVALKDNLADIEIIRGKGEINQADALFYFDSSSVDEWIDYCYFDIYDICKKIILSNKFSQYINNMAAEVQEKINEVILYSFSGKYFQRFQNNVNGLSFFFPDGNALYEGDKVYRYQSWYNAIEDEDSYGKLSFCSDNALMGNGVVENYFEVLDYWFDNQNENGGFNGYGY
;
A
#
# COMPACT_ATOMS: atom_id res chain seq x y z
N MET A 1 -2.16 7.94 25.48
CA MET A 1 -2.29 6.62 24.83
C MET A 1 -3.76 6.40 24.63
N ASN A 2 -4.21 6.36 23.39
CA ASN A 2 -5.58 5.92 23.10
C ASN A 2 -5.56 4.41 23.22
N ASP A 3 -6.28 3.92 24.21
CA ASP A 3 -6.50 2.51 24.47
C ASP A 3 -7.13 1.90 23.21
N ILE A 4 -6.52 0.85 22.62
CA ILE A 4 -6.98 0.30 21.34
C ILE A 4 -8.41 -0.20 21.45
N THR A 5 -8.83 -0.61 22.65
CA THR A 5 -10.22 -0.98 22.94
C THR A 5 -10.82 -0.34 24.19
N GLY A 6 -10.05 0.28 25.09
CA GLY A 6 -10.62 1.14 26.15
C GLY A 6 -11.49 0.45 27.19
N GLU A 7 -11.65 -0.87 27.14
CA GLU A 7 -12.64 -1.61 27.92
C GLU A 7 -12.06 -2.84 28.62
N LYS A 8 -12.76 -3.30 29.67
CA LYS A 8 -12.50 -4.61 30.26
C LYS A 8 -12.62 -5.68 29.18
N ARG A 9 -11.62 -6.56 29.05
CA ARG A 9 -11.63 -7.74 28.18
C ARG A 9 -13.02 -8.40 28.17
N SER A 10 -13.63 -8.44 26.99
CA SER A 10 -14.96 -9.02 26.83
C SER A 10 -14.89 -10.55 26.91
N ILE A 11 -15.77 -11.15 27.70
CA ILE A 11 -15.88 -12.62 27.80
C ILE A 11 -17.00 -13.07 26.88
N TYR A 12 -16.65 -13.74 25.79
CA TYR A 12 -17.62 -14.28 24.83
C TYR A 12 -17.92 -15.75 25.15
N PRO A 13 -19.19 -16.16 25.23
CA PRO A 13 -19.52 -17.57 25.17
C PRO A 13 -19.22 -18.08 23.75
N SER A 14 -18.55 -19.23 23.64
CA SER A 14 -18.03 -19.75 22.36
C SER A 14 -19.05 -19.89 21.23
N ASN A 15 -20.34 -20.00 21.55
CA ASN A 15 -21.43 -20.12 20.58
C ASN A 15 -22.00 -18.78 20.09
N LEU A 16 -21.52 -17.63 20.60
CA LEU A 16 -21.94 -16.28 20.19
C LEU A 16 -20.78 -15.43 19.63
N LEU A 17 -19.59 -16.03 19.44
CA LEU A 17 -18.41 -15.31 18.95
C LEU A 17 -18.52 -15.09 17.44
N ALA A 18 -18.72 -13.85 17.00
CA ALA A 18 -18.66 -13.51 15.58
C ALA A 18 -17.20 -13.51 15.07
N PRO A 19 -16.96 -13.66 13.76
CA PRO A 19 -15.61 -13.58 13.20
C PRO A 19 -14.88 -12.27 13.54
N GLU A 20 -15.59 -11.15 13.55
CA GLU A 20 -15.05 -9.84 13.93
C GLU A 20 -14.64 -9.81 15.40
N ASP A 21 -15.44 -10.40 16.31
CA ASP A 21 -15.10 -10.49 17.72
C ASP A 21 -13.82 -11.33 17.94
N LEU A 22 -13.69 -12.44 17.22
CA LEU A 22 -12.46 -13.25 17.26
C LEU A 22 -11.25 -12.45 16.74
N GLY A 23 -11.40 -11.75 15.63
CA GLY A 23 -10.35 -10.90 15.06
C GLY A 23 -9.92 -9.81 16.03
N ARG A 24 -10.87 -9.15 16.70
CA ARG A 24 -10.59 -8.16 17.75
C ARG A 24 -9.78 -8.77 18.90
N ILE A 25 -10.17 -9.94 19.41
CA ILE A 25 -9.43 -10.60 20.51
C ILE A 25 -7.97 -10.87 20.10
N ILE A 26 -7.75 -11.32 18.86
CA ILE A 26 -6.39 -11.56 18.35
C ILE A 26 -5.57 -10.25 18.35
N ILE A 27 -6.18 -9.15 17.88
CA ILE A 27 -5.54 -7.83 17.86
C ILE A 27 -5.20 -7.36 19.28
N GLU A 28 -6.13 -7.51 20.24
CA GLU A 28 -5.93 -7.10 21.63
C GLU A 28 -4.78 -7.87 22.29
N GLU A 29 -4.76 -9.21 22.19
CA GLU A 29 -3.70 -10.01 22.82
C GLU A 29 -2.34 -9.79 22.15
N GLN A 30 -2.30 -9.56 20.84
CA GLN A 30 -1.06 -9.19 20.16
C GLN A 30 -0.59 -7.79 20.53
N TYR A 31 -1.49 -6.82 20.67
CA TYR A 31 -1.12 -5.49 21.14
C TYR A 31 -0.51 -5.51 22.55
N ASP A 32 -1.13 -6.24 23.47
CA ASP A 32 -0.62 -6.40 24.84
C ASP A 32 0.79 -7.01 24.81
N TYR A 33 1.04 -8.01 23.98
CA TYR A 33 2.37 -8.59 23.81
C TYR A 33 3.36 -7.61 23.17
N THR A 34 3.03 -7.02 22.02
CA THR A 34 3.92 -6.10 21.31
C THR A 34 4.27 -4.90 22.17
N SER A 35 3.28 -4.25 22.80
CA SER A 35 3.53 -3.07 23.64
C SER A 35 4.49 -3.33 24.81
N LEU A 36 4.61 -4.58 25.25
CA LEU A 36 5.51 -5.02 26.31
C LEU A 36 6.88 -5.51 25.80
N GLU A 37 6.94 -6.20 24.66
CA GLU A 37 8.10 -7.02 24.27
C GLU A 37 8.78 -6.62 22.94
N THR A 38 8.13 -5.91 22.01
CA THR A 38 8.69 -5.53 20.69
C THR A 38 8.26 -4.12 20.27
N ASP A 39 8.99 -3.46 19.37
CA ASP A 39 8.59 -2.17 18.81
C ASP A 39 8.45 -2.14 17.29
N ASP A 40 8.76 -3.23 16.60
CA ASP A 40 8.88 -3.37 15.15
C ASP A 40 7.77 -4.20 14.49
N GLN A 41 6.71 -4.54 15.23
CA GLN A 41 5.55 -5.26 14.72
C GLN A 41 4.35 -4.35 14.47
N ALA A 42 3.57 -4.66 13.44
CA ALA A 42 2.27 -4.06 13.18
C ALA A 42 1.26 -5.16 12.80
N LEU A 43 0.00 -4.98 13.19
CA LEU A 43 -1.07 -5.92 12.88
C LEU A 43 -2.37 -5.15 12.67
N ALA A 44 -3.18 -5.63 11.72
CA ALA A 44 -4.47 -5.05 11.40
C ALA A 44 -5.51 -6.11 11.07
N LEU A 45 -6.77 -5.80 11.39
CA LEU A 45 -7.96 -6.56 11.04
C LEU A 45 -8.76 -5.76 10.01
N TYR A 46 -9.13 -6.41 8.91
CA TYR A 46 -9.82 -5.77 7.79
C TYR A 46 -11.24 -6.28 7.58
N ASN A 47 -12.12 -5.39 7.17
CA ASN A 47 -13.38 -5.70 6.52
C ASN A 47 -13.15 -5.90 5.02
N THR A 48 -13.04 -7.16 4.60
CA THR A 48 -12.78 -7.52 3.20
C THR A 48 -13.90 -7.16 2.23
N GLU A 49 -15.14 -6.96 2.72
CA GLU A 49 -16.27 -6.53 1.87
C GLU A 49 -16.08 -5.11 1.33
N LYS A 50 -15.17 -4.33 1.93
CA LYS A 50 -14.86 -2.94 1.57
C LYS A 50 -13.64 -2.78 0.68
N CYS A 51 -12.89 -3.86 0.43
CA CYS A 51 -11.63 -3.78 -0.33
C CYS A 51 -11.83 -3.39 -1.80
N VAL A 52 -12.96 -3.76 -2.43
CA VAL A 52 -13.25 -3.40 -3.83
C VAL A 52 -13.42 -1.89 -3.98
N ASP A 53 -14.20 -1.26 -3.10
CA ASP A 53 -14.39 0.19 -3.12
C ASP A 53 -13.07 0.93 -2.88
N LEU A 54 -12.25 0.45 -1.92
CA LEU A 54 -10.92 1.01 -1.69
C LEU A 54 -10.03 0.89 -2.93
N LYS A 55 -10.02 -0.28 -3.60
CA LYS A 55 -9.22 -0.48 -4.81
C LYS A 55 -9.59 0.53 -5.90
N TYR A 56 -10.89 0.70 -6.18
CA TYR A 56 -11.33 1.66 -7.18
C TYR A 56 -10.97 3.10 -6.85
N SER A 57 -11.10 3.53 -5.59
CA SER A 57 -10.68 4.87 -5.18
C SER A 57 -9.15 5.03 -5.28
N LEU A 58 -8.38 3.98 -4.96
CA LEU A 58 -6.91 3.99 -5.07
C LEU A 58 -6.45 4.09 -6.53
N ASP A 59 -7.05 3.31 -7.43
CA ASP A 59 -6.79 3.39 -8.87
C ASP A 59 -7.09 4.79 -9.40
N ALA A 60 -8.27 5.33 -9.08
CA ALA A 60 -8.68 6.65 -9.54
C ALA A 60 -7.71 7.76 -9.08
N LEU A 61 -7.22 7.67 -7.83
CA LEU A 61 -6.20 8.58 -7.32
C LEU A 61 -4.90 8.48 -8.12
N PHE A 62 -4.39 7.27 -8.35
CA PHE A 62 -3.11 7.10 -9.03
C PHE A 62 -3.17 7.41 -10.53
N VAL A 63 -4.29 7.10 -11.19
CA VAL A 63 -4.54 7.55 -12.57
C VAL A 63 -4.52 9.08 -12.64
N ALA A 64 -5.11 9.77 -11.66
CA ALA A 64 -5.04 11.23 -11.59
C ALA A 64 -3.64 11.77 -11.28
N LEU A 65 -2.77 10.97 -10.65
CA LEU A 65 -1.37 11.28 -10.35
C LEU A 65 -0.40 10.94 -11.49
N LYS A 66 -0.83 10.32 -12.59
CA LYS A 66 0.09 9.78 -13.62
C LYS A 66 1.08 10.80 -14.17
N ASP A 67 0.73 12.09 -14.20
CA ASP A 67 1.61 13.17 -14.70
C ASP A 67 2.37 13.89 -13.56
N ASN A 68 2.33 13.36 -12.33
CA ASN A 68 2.91 13.92 -11.11
C ASN A 68 4.02 13.05 -10.48
N LEU A 69 4.67 12.16 -11.25
CA LEU A 69 5.70 11.23 -10.75
C LEU A 69 6.74 11.90 -9.83
N ALA A 70 7.34 13.00 -10.29
CA ALA A 70 8.41 13.66 -9.53
C ALA A 70 7.95 14.18 -8.15
N ASP A 71 6.70 14.64 -8.03
CA ASP A 71 6.15 15.12 -6.76
C ASP A 71 5.75 13.96 -5.84
N ILE A 72 5.18 12.87 -6.38
CA ILE A 72 4.80 11.71 -5.57
C ILE A 72 6.02 10.90 -5.11
N GLU A 73 7.12 10.86 -5.87
CA GLU A 73 8.39 10.28 -5.42
C GLU A 73 8.99 11.04 -4.23
N ILE A 74 8.81 12.35 -4.15
CA ILE A 74 9.21 13.13 -2.96
C ILE A 74 8.35 12.74 -1.75
N ILE A 75 7.06 12.46 -1.96
CA ILE A 75 6.17 11.96 -0.90
C ILE A 75 6.58 10.56 -0.46
N ARG A 76 6.86 9.64 -1.39
CA ARG A 76 7.30 8.28 -1.06
C ARG A 76 8.65 8.27 -0.35
N GLY A 77 9.59 9.08 -0.82
CA GLY A 77 11.01 8.96 -0.49
C GLY A 77 11.74 7.99 -1.43
N LYS A 78 13.06 7.89 -1.33
CA LYS A 78 13.90 6.98 -2.13
C LYS A 78 15.14 6.53 -1.37
N GLY A 79 15.65 5.34 -1.69
CA GLY A 79 16.80 4.75 -1.00
C GLY A 79 16.50 4.49 0.48
N GLU A 80 17.46 4.72 1.37
CA GLU A 80 17.22 4.60 2.81
C GLU A 80 16.30 5.72 3.31
N ILE A 81 15.15 5.35 3.88
CA ILE A 81 14.10 6.26 4.38
C ILE A 81 13.85 5.97 5.87
N ASN A 82 13.58 7.00 6.65
CA ASN A 82 13.22 6.86 8.07
C ASN A 82 11.70 6.80 8.28
N GLN A 83 11.27 6.04 9.29
CA GLN A 83 9.86 5.95 9.71
C GLN A 83 9.25 7.31 10.12
N ALA A 84 10.08 8.31 10.43
CA ALA A 84 9.63 9.68 10.71
C ALA A 84 9.14 10.40 9.43
N ASP A 85 9.70 10.03 8.28
CA ASP A 85 9.50 10.71 7.00
C ASP A 85 8.37 10.06 6.19
N ALA A 86 8.29 8.73 6.18
CA ALA A 86 7.22 7.95 5.54
C ALA A 86 6.93 6.69 6.35
N LEU A 87 5.70 6.20 6.30
CA LEU A 87 5.31 4.93 6.92
C LEU A 87 5.42 3.79 5.90
N PHE A 88 6.31 2.83 6.17
CA PHE A 88 6.59 1.67 5.31
C PHE A 88 6.83 0.41 6.15
N TYR A 89 6.76 -0.76 5.51
CA TYR A 89 6.77 -2.07 6.20
C TYR A 89 7.87 -3.03 5.70
N PHE A 90 9.02 -2.48 5.33
CA PHE A 90 10.19 -3.23 4.84
C PHE A 90 11.50 -2.55 5.29
N ASP A 91 12.65 -3.20 5.13
CA ASP A 91 13.96 -2.60 5.36
C ASP A 91 14.36 -1.71 4.17
N SER A 92 14.17 -0.40 4.31
CA SER A 92 14.50 0.57 3.26
C SER A 92 16.00 0.70 2.96
N SER A 93 16.87 0.12 3.79
CA SER A 93 18.31 0.04 3.52
C SER A 93 18.69 -1.15 2.61
N SER A 94 17.79 -2.12 2.48
CA SER A 94 17.97 -3.30 1.65
C SER A 94 17.46 -3.06 0.23
N VAL A 95 18.36 -3.12 -0.75
CA VAL A 95 17.99 -3.00 -2.17
C VAL A 95 17.12 -4.17 -2.61
N ASP A 96 17.36 -5.37 -2.08
CA ASP A 96 16.55 -6.55 -2.40
C ASP A 96 15.12 -6.38 -1.86
N GLU A 97 14.94 -5.79 -0.67
CA GLU A 97 13.58 -5.49 -0.17
C GLU A 97 12.91 -4.33 -0.90
N TRP A 98 13.67 -3.39 -1.47
CA TRP A 98 13.11 -2.40 -2.41
C TRP A 98 12.57 -3.06 -3.68
N ILE A 99 13.15 -4.17 -4.12
CA ILE A 99 12.70 -4.94 -5.28
C ILE A 99 11.47 -5.77 -4.91
N ASP A 100 11.51 -6.48 -3.79
CA ASP A 100 10.51 -7.50 -3.43
C ASP A 100 9.34 -6.97 -2.59
N TYR A 101 9.58 -5.99 -1.71
CA TYR A 101 8.69 -5.68 -0.58
C TYR A 101 8.45 -4.20 -0.34
N CYS A 102 8.64 -3.31 -1.32
CA CYS A 102 8.53 -1.86 -1.13
C CYS A 102 7.08 -1.38 -0.83
N TYR A 103 6.57 -1.75 0.34
CA TYR A 103 5.20 -1.57 0.79
C TYR A 103 5.09 -0.34 1.67
N PHE A 104 4.34 0.65 1.19
CA PHE A 104 4.07 1.90 1.88
C PHE A 104 2.64 1.93 2.39
N ASP A 105 2.41 2.53 3.56
CA ASP A 105 1.06 2.69 4.10
C ASP A 105 0.24 3.67 3.26
N ILE A 106 -0.93 3.22 2.79
CA ILE A 106 -1.76 3.99 1.85
C ILE A 106 -2.26 5.28 2.54
N TYR A 107 -2.64 5.21 3.81
CA TYR A 107 -3.21 6.35 4.53
C TYR A 107 -2.17 7.44 4.74
N ASP A 108 -0.93 7.09 5.09
CA ASP A 108 0.17 8.06 5.24
C ASP A 108 0.50 8.75 3.91
N ILE A 109 0.59 8.00 2.81
CA ILE A 109 0.79 8.58 1.47
C ILE A 109 -0.33 9.57 1.13
N CYS A 110 -1.60 9.20 1.32
CA CYS A 110 -2.73 10.08 1.05
C CYS A 110 -2.71 11.33 1.95
N LYS A 111 -2.38 11.19 3.23
CA LYS A 111 -2.23 12.31 4.17
C LYS A 111 -1.18 13.30 3.67
N LYS A 112 -0.05 12.80 3.19
CA LYS A 112 1.06 13.61 2.68
C LYS A 112 0.72 14.30 1.36
N ILE A 113 -0.06 13.64 0.47
CA ILE A 113 -0.63 14.28 -0.73
C ILE A 113 -1.48 15.48 -0.33
N ILE A 114 -2.48 15.28 0.56
CA ILE A 114 -3.43 16.31 0.99
C ILE A 114 -2.72 17.53 1.61
N LEU A 115 -1.66 17.29 2.39
CA LEU A 115 -0.90 18.35 3.07
C LEU A 115 0.11 19.05 2.15
N SER A 116 0.41 18.49 0.98
CA SER A 116 1.37 19.05 0.05
C SER A 116 0.73 20.15 -0.81
N ASN A 117 1.49 21.21 -1.07
CA ASN A 117 1.09 22.29 -1.98
C ASN A 117 1.39 21.98 -3.46
N LYS A 118 1.87 20.77 -3.76
CA LYS A 118 2.24 20.32 -5.11
C LYS A 118 1.07 19.76 -5.90
N PHE A 119 0.06 19.25 -5.21
CA PHE A 119 -1.07 18.59 -5.85
C PHE A 119 -2.27 19.52 -5.97
N SER A 120 -3.05 19.29 -7.02
CA SER A 120 -4.28 20.05 -7.26
C SER A 120 -5.35 19.72 -6.21
N GLN A 121 -6.33 20.62 -6.04
CA GLN A 121 -7.47 20.35 -5.16
C GLN A 121 -8.22 19.06 -5.57
N TYR A 122 -8.25 18.75 -6.87
CA TYR A 122 -8.86 17.52 -7.38
C TYR A 122 -8.16 16.27 -6.84
N ILE A 123 -6.82 16.20 -6.95
CA ILE A 123 -6.02 15.10 -6.41
C ILE A 123 -6.15 15.03 -4.88
N ASN A 124 -6.15 16.17 -4.18
CA ASN A 124 -6.33 16.20 -2.74
C ASN A 124 -7.69 15.63 -2.31
N ASN A 125 -8.75 15.90 -3.06
CA ASN A 125 -10.07 15.33 -2.77
C ASN A 125 -10.09 13.81 -2.99
N MET A 126 -9.44 13.30 -4.04
CA MET A 126 -9.31 11.86 -4.28
C MET A 126 -8.49 11.16 -3.18
N ALA A 127 -7.41 11.78 -2.72
CA ALA A 127 -6.62 11.26 -1.61
C ALA A 127 -7.43 11.23 -0.30
N ALA A 128 -8.29 12.24 -0.06
CA ALA A 128 -9.19 12.24 1.08
C ALA A 128 -10.24 11.12 0.98
N GLU A 129 -10.79 10.87 -0.20
CA GLU A 129 -11.71 9.76 -0.45
C GLU A 129 -11.05 8.39 -0.15
N VAL A 130 -9.80 8.19 -0.58
CA VAL A 130 -9.04 6.98 -0.24
C VAL A 130 -8.89 6.83 1.28
N GLN A 131 -8.60 7.91 2.02
CA GLN A 131 -8.54 7.85 3.49
C GLN A 131 -9.87 7.46 4.12
N GLU A 132 -11.00 7.97 3.60
CA GLU A 132 -12.33 7.57 4.04
C GLU A 132 -12.56 6.07 3.81
N LYS A 133 -12.16 5.55 2.64
CA LYS A 133 -12.28 4.10 2.33
C LYS A 133 -11.38 3.22 3.19
N ILE A 134 -10.18 3.67 3.53
CA ILE A 134 -9.32 2.94 4.47
C ILE A 134 -9.98 2.82 5.84
N ASN A 135 -10.64 3.88 6.33
CA ASN A 135 -11.37 3.83 7.60
C ASN A 135 -12.57 2.87 7.57
N GLU A 136 -13.14 2.58 6.40
CA GLU A 136 -14.18 1.54 6.24
C GLU A 136 -13.58 0.13 6.21
N VAL A 137 -12.33 -0.02 5.72
CA VAL A 137 -11.63 -1.31 5.61
C VAL A 137 -10.98 -1.69 6.93
N ILE A 138 -10.29 -0.79 7.62
CA ILE A 138 -9.57 -1.11 8.86
C ILE A 138 -10.55 -1.09 10.04
N LEU A 139 -10.80 -2.27 10.61
CA LEU A 139 -11.63 -2.42 11.80
C LEU A 139 -10.82 -2.15 13.07
N TYR A 140 -9.63 -2.75 13.14
CA TYR A 140 -8.67 -2.55 14.22
C TYR A 140 -7.26 -2.60 13.67
N SER A 141 -6.36 -1.78 14.21
CA SER A 141 -4.95 -1.88 13.88
C SER A 141 -4.07 -1.24 14.94
N PHE A 142 -2.85 -1.76 15.05
CA PHE A 142 -1.82 -1.18 15.90
C PHE A 142 -0.43 -1.42 15.35
N SER A 143 0.52 -0.68 15.92
CA SER A 143 1.93 -0.94 15.73
C SER A 143 2.74 -0.74 17.00
N GLY A 144 3.95 -1.28 17.00
CA GLY A 144 5.01 -0.89 17.91
C GLY A 144 5.53 0.52 17.59
N LYS A 145 6.49 0.97 18.41
CA LYS A 145 7.01 2.34 18.46
C LYS A 145 7.93 2.69 17.29
N TYR A 146 8.47 1.69 16.60
CA TYR A 146 9.30 1.85 15.41
C TYR A 146 8.55 2.60 14.31
N PHE A 147 7.26 2.32 14.14
CA PHE A 147 6.39 2.95 13.15
C PHE A 147 5.86 4.31 13.63
N GLN A 148 6.74 5.31 13.65
CA GLN A 148 6.51 6.61 14.33
C GLN A 148 5.29 7.40 13.84
N ARG A 149 4.81 7.13 12.62
CA ARG A 149 3.67 7.82 11.98
C ARG A 149 2.36 7.05 12.08
N PHE A 150 2.41 5.83 12.59
CA PHE A 150 1.27 4.94 12.68
C PHE A 150 0.25 5.49 13.69
N GLN A 151 -1.00 5.55 13.27
CA GLN A 151 -2.15 5.86 14.09
C GLN A 151 -2.98 4.58 14.23
N ASN A 152 -3.17 4.14 15.47
CA ASN A 152 -3.98 2.96 15.77
C ASN A 152 -5.38 3.11 15.18
N ASN A 153 -5.90 2.01 14.63
CA ASN A 153 -7.19 1.91 13.95
C ASN A 153 -7.33 2.81 12.71
N VAL A 154 -6.21 3.25 12.13
CA VAL A 154 -6.20 4.14 10.94
C VAL A 154 -5.17 3.68 9.91
N ASN A 155 -3.96 3.34 10.36
CA ASN A 155 -2.88 2.83 9.50
C ASN A 155 -2.81 1.30 9.56
N GLY A 156 -1.94 0.69 8.76
CA GLY A 156 -1.73 -0.75 8.74
C GLY A 156 -2.24 -1.44 7.49
N LEU A 157 -2.51 -0.70 6.41
CA LEU A 157 -2.79 -1.26 5.09
C LEU A 157 -1.84 -0.62 4.08
N SER A 158 -1.08 -1.46 3.39
CA SER A 158 -0.03 -1.04 2.48
C SER A 158 -0.29 -1.46 1.04
N PHE A 159 0.45 -0.85 0.14
CA PHE A 159 0.49 -1.18 -1.28
C PHE A 159 1.93 -1.13 -1.77
N PHE A 160 2.23 -1.93 -2.79
CA PHE A 160 3.53 -2.00 -3.43
C PHE A 160 3.78 -0.69 -4.18
N PHE A 161 4.80 0.09 -3.80
CA PHE A 161 5.14 1.36 -4.45
C PHE A 161 6.66 1.49 -4.66
N PRO A 162 7.18 1.05 -5.81
CA PRO A 162 8.62 0.90 -6.03
C PRO A 162 9.34 2.20 -6.36
N ASP A 163 10.67 2.17 -6.18
CA ASP A 163 11.59 3.12 -6.81
C ASP A 163 11.98 2.64 -8.22
N GLY A 164 10.98 2.52 -9.11
CA GLY A 164 11.15 1.79 -10.37
C GLY A 164 12.23 2.33 -11.30
N ASN A 165 12.57 3.62 -11.21
CA ASN A 165 13.64 4.26 -11.98
C ASN A 165 15.05 4.10 -11.38
N ALA A 166 15.17 3.59 -10.14
CA ALA A 166 16.48 3.30 -9.57
C ALA A 166 17.21 2.23 -10.40
N LEU A 167 18.55 2.25 -10.37
CA LEU A 167 19.37 1.30 -11.12
C LEU A 167 19.78 0.12 -10.24
N TYR A 168 19.55 -1.10 -10.73
CA TYR A 168 20.00 -2.36 -10.14
C TYR A 168 20.60 -3.25 -11.23
N GLU A 169 21.83 -3.73 -10.99
CA GLU A 169 22.59 -4.55 -11.95
C GLU A 169 22.66 -3.98 -13.39
N GLY A 170 22.62 -2.65 -13.52
CA GLY A 170 22.72 -1.96 -14.81
C GLY A 170 21.41 -1.75 -15.56
N ASP A 171 20.26 -2.12 -14.98
CA ASP A 171 18.93 -1.85 -15.52
C ASP A 171 18.04 -1.17 -14.46
N LYS A 172 16.83 -0.72 -14.85
CA LYS A 172 15.85 -0.18 -13.92
C LYS A 172 15.35 -1.25 -12.95
N VAL A 173 15.15 -0.89 -11.68
CA VAL A 173 14.58 -1.78 -10.64
C VAL A 173 13.27 -2.41 -11.10
N TYR A 174 12.42 -1.66 -11.80
CA TYR A 174 11.14 -2.15 -12.31
C TYR A 174 11.24 -3.41 -13.18
N ARG A 175 12.38 -3.62 -13.86
CA ARG A 175 12.64 -4.84 -14.64
C ARG A 175 12.62 -6.11 -13.77
N TYR A 176 13.03 -6.01 -12.52
CA TYR A 176 13.14 -7.13 -11.59
C TYR A 176 11.84 -7.34 -10.80
N GLN A 177 10.78 -6.60 -11.14
CA GLN A 177 9.49 -6.61 -10.44
C GLN A 177 8.38 -7.19 -11.33
N SER A 178 8.73 -8.08 -12.27
CA SER A 178 7.78 -8.70 -13.22
C SER A 178 6.69 -9.53 -12.54
N TRP A 179 6.90 -9.93 -11.27
CA TRP A 179 5.91 -10.62 -10.45
C TRP A 179 4.66 -9.78 -10.17
N TYR A 180 4.79 -8.44 -10.12
CA TYR A 180 3.67 -7.52 -9.89
C TYR A 180 2.99 -7.16 -11.21
N ASN A 181 2.25 -8.10 -11.80
CA ASN A 181 1.78 -7.98 -13.17
C ASN A 181 0.37 -8.59 -13.40
N ALA A 182 -0.33 -8.06 -14.40
CA ALA A 182 -1.65 -8.50 -14.86
C ALA A 182 -1.61 -9.76 -15.73
N ILE A 183 -0.48 -10.02 -16.40
CA ILE A 183 -0.28 -11.24 -17.21
C ILE A 183 0.50 -12.30 -16.46
N GLU A 184 0.34 -13.54 -16.91
CA GLU A 184 1.07 -14.68 -16.36
C GLU A 184 2.54 -14.61 -16.79
N ASP A 185 3.43 -14.73 -15.81
CA ASP A 185 4.87 -14.87 -16.00
C ASP A 185 5.26 -16.27 -15.48
N GLU A 186 5.88 -17.08 -16.34
CA GLU A 186 6.21 -18.49 -16.06
C GLU A 186 7.13 -18.63 -14.84
N ASP A 187 7.92 -17.60 -14.51
CA ASP A 187 8.93 -17.66 -13.45
C ASP A 187 8.49 -17.00 -12.12
N SER A 188 7.45 -16.17 -12.12
CA SER A 188 7.21 -15.22 -11.00
C SER A 188 5.76 -15.13 -10.46
N TYR A 189 4.87 -16.04 -10.87
CA TYR A 189 3.49 -16.12 -10.37
C TYR A 189 2.64 -14.86 -10.59
N GLY A 190 2.82 -14.15 -11.71
CA GLY A 190 1.99 -12.99 -12.11
C GLY A 190 0.48 -13.28 -12.22
N LYS A 191 -0.24 -12.58 -13.10
CA LYS A 191 -1.71 -12.72 -13.24
C LYS A 191 -2.47 -12.30 -11.98
N LEU A 192 -1.96 -11.26 -11.32
CA LEU A 192 -2.59 -10.70 -10.13
C LEU A 192 -3.87 -9.99 -10.56
N SER A 193 -5.01 -10.41 -10.01
CA SER A 193 -6.30 -9.78 -10.29
C SER A 193 -6.30 -8.29 -9.94
N PHE A 194 -5.48 -7.91 -8.96
CA PHE A 194 -5.26 -6.52 -8.54
C PHE A 194 -4.60 -5.66 -9.64
N CYS A 195 -3.80 -6.26 -10.52
CA CYS A 195 -3.09 -5.57 -11.60
C CYS A 195 -3.89 -5.56 -12.91
N SER A 196 -4.74 -6.56 -13.16
CA SER A 196 -5.50 -6.65 -14.41
C SER A 196 -6.75 -5.77 -14.40
N ASP A 197 -7.57 -5.88 -13.34
CA ASP A 197 -8.93 -5.34 -13.31
C ASP A 197 -9.67 -5.50 -14.66
N ASN A 198 -10.38 -4.46 -15.11
CA ASN A 198 -11.01 -4.37 -16.44
C ASN A 198 -10.13 -3.59 -17.43
N ALA A 199 -8.85 -3.38 -17.13
CA ALA A 199 -7.95 -2.62 -17.99
C ALA A 199 -7.70 -3.36 -19.31
N LEU A 200 -7.53 -2.61 -20.40
CA LEU A 200 -7.34 -3.16 -21.73
C LEU A 200 -5.90 -2.95 -22.20
N MET A 201 -5.08 -3.99 -22.03
CA MET A 201 -3.69 -4.03 -22.46
C MET A 201 -3.48 -3.48 -23.89
N GLY A 202 -2.55 -2.55 -24.03
CA GLY A 202 -2.06 -1.99 -25.29
C GLY A 202 -3.01 -0.96 -25.93
N ASN A 203 -3.96 -0.41 -25.17
CA ASN A 203 -4.87 0.63 -25.66
C ASN A 203 -4.27 2.05 -25.54
N GLY A 204 -3.15 2.21 -24.81
CA GLY A 204 -2.47 3.48 -24.57
C GLY A 204 -3.19 4.39 -23.57
N VAL A 205 -4.04 3.82 -22.71
CA VAL A 205 -4.84 4.52 -21.70
C VAL A 205 -4.51 3.94 -20.33
N VAL A 206 -4.06 4.80 -19.42
CA VAL A 206 -3.79 4.41 -18.04
C VAL A 206 -5.12 4.33 -17.27
N GLU A 207 -5.56 3.13 -16.92
CA GLU A 207 -6.87 2.84 -16.32
C GLU A 207 -6.80 2.45 -14.84
N ASN A 208 -5.67 1.91 -14.37
CA ASN A 208 -5.50 1.47 -12.98
C ASN A 208 -4.10 1.75 -12.39
N TYR A 209 -3.90 1.44 -11.10
CA TYR A 209 -2.63 1.65 -10.42
C TYR A 209 -1.44 0.95 -11.07
N PHE A 210 -1.62 -0.30 -11.52
CA PHE A 210 -0.54 -1.05 -12.16
C PHE A 210 -0.10 -0.38 -13.46
N GLU A 211 -1.03 0.08 -14.29
CA GLU A 211 -0.73 0.81 -15.53
C GLU A 211 -0.07 2.16 -15.27
N VAL A 212 -0.29 2.77 -14.09
CA VAL A 212 0.47 3.96 -13.69
C VAL A 212 1.93 3.61 -13.44
N LEU A 213 2.23 2.48 -12.80
CA LEU A 213 3.62 2.00 -12.65
C LEU A 213 4.25 1.68 -14.01
N ASP A 214 3.49 1.04 -14.90
CA ASP A 214 3.91 0.72 -16.26
C ASP A 214 4.23 1.99 -17.07
N TYR A 215 3.37 2.99 -16.98
CA TYR A 215 3.56 4.32 -17.57
C TYR A 215 4.78 5.05 -17.02
N TRP A 216 5.05 4.94 -15.72
CA TRP A 216 6.16 5.64 -15.07
C TRP A 216 7.52 5.00 -15.30
N PHE A 217 7.58 3.67 -15.28
CA PHE A 217 8.83 2.96 -15.11
C PHE A 217 9.19 2.04 -16.26
N ASP A 218 8.21 1.51 -17.00
CA ASP A 218 8.50 0.61 -18.10
C ASP A 218 9.01 1.33 -19.36
N ASN A 219 9.77 0.61 -20.17
CA ASN A 219 10.20 1.00 -21.49
C ASN A 219 9.20 0.49 -22.52
N GLN A 220 8.20 1.31 -22.85
CA GLN A 220 7.20 0.98 -23.86
C GLN A 220 7.85 0.59 -25.20
N ASN A 221 7.65 -0.67 -25.61
CA ASN A 221 8.16 -1.24 -26.86
C ASN A 221 7.08 -2.17 -27.48
N GLU A 222 7.34 -2.72 -28.67
CA GLU A 222 6.37 -3.55 -29.41
C GLU A 222 5.88 -4.80 -28.63
N ASN A 223 6.58 -5.19 -27.56
CA ASN A 223 6.29 -6.35 -26.73
C ASN A 223 5.79 -6.01 -25.32
N GLY A 224 5.46 -4.75 -25.01
CA GLY A 224 5.03 -4.36 -23.66
C GLY A 224 6.20 -4.28 -22.65
N GLY A 225 7.36 -3.78 -23.08
CA GLY A 225 8.42 -3.41 -22.14
C GLY A 225 9.13 -4.57 -21.44
N PHE A 226 9.50 -4.36 -20.18
CA PHE A 226 10.21 -5.31 -19.34
C PHE A 226 9.30 -6.39 -18.80
N ASN A 227 8.05 -6.03 -18.47
CA ASN A 227 7.08 -6.93 -17.87
C ASN A 227 6.18 -7.62 -18.91
N GLY A 228 6.31 -7.30 -20.20
CA GLY A 228 5.50 -7.86 -21.28
C GLY A 228 4.09 -7.28 -21.37
N TYR A 229 3.76 -6.28 -20.56
CA TYR A 229 2.50 -5.56 -20.51
C TYR A 229 2.67 -4.17 -21.12
N GLY A 230 1.70 -3.74 -21.92
CA GLY A 230 1.58 -2.33 -22.29
C GLY A 230 0.26 -1.79 -21.78
N TYR A 231 0.29 -0.64 -21.12
CA TYR A 231 -0.93 0.14 -20.87
C TYR A 231 -1.56 0.68 -22.17
#